data_AF-A0A8I5XVV3-F1
#
_entry.id   AF-A0A8I5XVV3-F1
#
_cell.length_a   1.000
_cell.length_b   1.000
_cell.length_c   1.000
_cell.angle_alpha   90.00
_cell.angle_beta   90.00
_cell.angle_gamma   90.00
#
_symmetry.space_group_name_H-M   'P 1'
#
loop_
_entity.id
_entity.type
_entity.pdbx_description
1 polymer ?
#
loop_
_entity_poly.entity_id
_entity_poly.type
_entity_poly.pdbx_seq_one_letter_code
_entity_poly.pdbx_strand_id
1 'polypeptide(L)'
;MGPLRPSPGPGGQRLLLPPLLLALLLLLAPSASHTTQVVYKVPEEQPPNTLIGSLAADYGLPDVGHLYKLEVGAPYLRVDGKTGDIFTTETSIDREGLRECQNQISGSPCILEFEVSITDLVQNGSPRLLEGQIEVQDINDNTPNFASPVITLAIPENTNIGSLFPIPLATDRDAGPNGVASYELQAGPEAQELFGLQVAEDQEEKQPQLIVMGNLDRERWDSYDLTIKVQDGGSPPRASSALLRVTVLDTNDNAPKFERPTYEAELSENSPIGHSVIQLPHRRVTFSATSQAQELQDPSQHSYYDSGLEESETPSSKSSSGPRLGPLALPEDHYERTTPDGSIGEMEHPENEPAGRSRP
;
A
#
# COMPACT_ATOMS: atom_id res chain seq x y z
N MET A 1 -2.93 -78.05 -41.59
CA MET A 1 -2.08 -79.11 -41.01
C MET A 1 -2.18 -79.03 -39.50
N GLY A 2 -2.24 -80.18 -38.84
CA GLY A 2 -2.51 -80.33 -37.40
C GLY A 2 -1.42 -79.80 -36.45
N PRO A 3 -1.60 -80.03 -35.14
CA PRO A 3 -1.12 -79.18 -34.05
C PRO A 3 0.29 -79.53 -33.58
N LEU A 4 0.97 -78.57 -32.92
CA LEU A 4 2.13 -78.84 -32.09
C LEU A 4 1.82 -78.56 -30.61
N ARG A 5 2.20 -79.55 -29.81
CA ARG A 5 2.05 -79.69 -28.35
C ARG A 5 3.06 -78.82 -27.58
N PRO A 6 2.89 -78.69 -26.24
CA PRO A 6 3.45 -77.61 -25.41
C PRO A 6 4.81 -77.95 -24.78
N SER A 7 5.48 -76.92 -24.25
CA SER A 7 6.62 -77.02 -23.33
C SER A 7 6.26 -76.43 -21.94
N PRO A 8 6.55 -77.11 -20.81
CA PRO A 8 6.31 -76.58 -19.48
C PRO A 8 7.55 -75.82 -18.96
N GLY A 9 7.35 -74.61 -18.43
CA GLY A 9 8.33 -73.87 -17.62
C GLY A 9 8.12 -74.13 -16.11
N PRO A 10 9.18 -73.98 -15.28
CA PRO A 10 9.23 -74.55 -13.94
C PRO A 10 8.46 -73.72 -12.89
N GLY A 11 7.96 -74.42 -11.87
CA GLY A 11 7.16 -73.87 -10.79
C GLY A 11 7.92 -72.89 -9.89
N GLY A 12 7.31 -71.72 -9.70
CA GLY A 12 7.62 -70.83 -8.58
C GLY A 12 6.92 -71.34 -7.33
N GLN A 13 7.71 -71.82 -6.37
CA GLN A 13 7.24 -72.17 -5.03
C GLN A 13 6.80 -70.90 -4.31
N ARG A 14 5.53 -70.82 -3.90
CA ARG A 14 5.06 -69.82 -2.94
C ARG A 14 5.62 -70.19 -1.57
N LEU A 15 6.64 -69.47 -1.09
CA LEU A 15 7.00 -69.50 0.32
C LEU A 15 5.85 -68.85 1.12
N LEU A 16 5.03 -69.68 1.75
CA LEU A 16 4.10 -69.26 2.79
C LEU A 16 4.88 -69.17 4.10
N LEU A 17 5.09 -67.96 4.60
CA LEU A 17 5.61 -67.72 5.96
C LEU A 17 4.58 -68.23 7.00
N PRO A 18 5.03 -68.84 8.11
CA PRO A 18 4.13 -69.43 9.11
C PRO A 18 3.41 -68.33 9.92
N PRO A 19 2.16 -68.57 10.36
CA PRO A 19 1.27 -67.55 10.96
C PRO A 19 1.61 -67.20 12.42
N LEU A 20 2.81 -67.56 12.90
CA LEU A 20 3.19 -67.42 14.30
C LEU A 20 4.08 -66.20 14.60
N LEU A 21 4.48 -65.43 13.59
CA LEU A 21 5.24 -64.19 13.78
C LEU A 21 4.38 -62.91 13.73
N LEU A 22 3.08 -63.03 13.44
CA LEU A 22 2.16 -61.87 13.37
C LEU A 22 1.44 -61.58 14.70
N ALA A 23 1.50 -62.49 15.67
CA ALA A 23 0.84 -62.33 16.97
C ALA A 23 1.74 -61.72 18.07
N LEU A 24 3.04 -61.55 17.82
CA LEU A 24 4.00 -60.97 18.79
C LEU A 24 4.44 -59.54 18.43
N LEU A 25 3.76 -58.90 17.49
CA LEU A 25 4.02 -57.50 17.06
C LEU A 25 2.80 -56.58 17.26
N LEU A 26 1.85 -57.02 18.11
CA LEU A 26 0.68 -56.24 18.56
C LEU A 26 0.72 -55.90 20.06
N LEU A 27 1.84 -56.14 20.76
CA LEU A 27 2.02 -55.84 22.19
C LEU A 27 3.00 -54.70 22.48
N LEU A 28 3.42 -53.95 21.46
CA LEU A 28 4.22 -52.73 21.60
C LEU A 28 3.64 -51.63 20.72
N ALA A 29 2.33 -51.40 20.80
CA ALA A 29 1.84 -50.06 20.54
C ALA A 29 2.23 -49.25 21.79
N PRO A 30 3.07 -48.20 21.69
CA PRO A 30 3.16 -47.25 22.78
C PRO A 30 1.74 -46.74 22.98
N SER A 31 1.17 -47.01 24.15
CA SER A 31 0.01 -46.28 24.63
C SER A 31 0.40 -44.81 24.52
N ALA A 32 -0.15 -44.10 23.54
CA ALA A 32 -0.12 -42.65 23.55
C ALA A 32 -0.86 -42.26 24.82
N SER A 33 -0.12 -42.04 25.90
CA SER A 33 -0.62 -41.26 27.00
C SER A 33 -0.88 -39.89 26.39
N HIS A 34 -2.13 -39.66 25.99
CA HIS A 34 -2.60 -38.30 25.78
C HIS A 34 -2.52 -37.64 27.14
N THR A 35 -1.39 -37.03 27.45
CA THR A 35 -1.31 -36.00 28.47
C THR A 35 -2.13 -34.86 27.89
N THR A 36 -3.41 -34.78 28.25
CA THR A 36 -4.23 -33.61 27.93
C THR A 36 -3.59 -32.43 28.64
N GLN A 37 -2.82 -31.65 27.88
CA GLN A 37 -2.25 -30.38 28.32
C GLN A 37 -3.42 -29.45 28.61
N VAL A 38 -3.46 -28.87 29.80
CA VAL A 38 -4.52 -27.93 30.16
C VAL A 38 -4.30 -26.62 29.39
N VAL A 39 -5.37 -26.09 28.79
CA VAL A 39 -5.35 -24.81 28.09
C VAL A 39 -6.33 -23.88 28.77
N TYR A 40 -5.82 -22.81 29.36
CA TYR A 40 -6.64 -21.71 29.89
C TYR A 40 -6.70 -20.58 28.88
N LYS A 41 -7.83 -19.88 28.83
CA LYS A 41 -7.98 -18.64 28.06
C LYS A 41 -8.08 -17.48 29.03
N VAL A 42 -7.23 -16.47 28.85
CA VAL A 42 -7.25 -15.27 29.68
C VAL A 42 -7.09 -14.05 28.79
N PRO A 43 -7.93 -13.01 28.93
CA PRO A 43 -7.62 -11.74 28.31
C PRO A 43 -6.28 -11.20 28.81
N GLU A 44 -5.58 -10.47 27.97
CA GLU A 44 -4.39 -9.75 28.40
C GLU A 44 -4.74 -8.58 29.35
N GLU A 45 -3.70 -7.96 29.91
CA GLU A 45 -3.78 -6.77 30.77
C GLU A 45 -4.76 -6.89 31.96
N GLN A 46 -5.00 -8.13 32.40
CA GLN A 46 -5.82 -8.39 33.58
C GLN A 46 -5.15 -7.83 34.84
N PRO A 47 -5.93 -7.31 35.80
CA PRO A 47 -5.38 -6.79 37.04
C PRO A 47 -4.65 -7.90 37.83
N PRO A 48 -3.70 -7.53 38.70
CA PRO A 48 -2.98 -8.48 39.52
C PRO A 48 -3.93 -9.34 40.38
N ASN A 49 -3.56 -10.60 40.61
CA ASN A 49 -4.34 -11.56 41.40
C ASN A 49 -5.69 -11.98 40.79
N THR A 50 -5.84 -11.84 39.47
CA THR A 50 -6.99 -12.40 38.74
C THR A 50 -6.85 -13.91 38.65
N LEU A 51 -7.90 -14.65 39.02
CA LEU A 51 -7.94 -16.11 38.94
C LEU A 51 -8.04 -16.55 37.47
N ILE A 52 -7.09 -17.36 37.01
CA ILE A 52 -7.04 -17.89 35.64
C ILE A 52 -7.73 -19.26 35.58
N GLY A 53 -7.45 -20.13 36.54
CA GLY A 53 -7.93 -21.51 36.55
C GLY A 53 -7.45 -22.29 37.76
N SER A 54 -7.91 -23.54 37.90
CA SER A 54 -7.59 -24.40 39.04
C SER A 54 -7.11 -25.77 38.57
N LEU A 55 -5.81 -26.04 38.76
CA LEU A 55 -5.20 -27.32 38.38
C LEU A 55 -5.77 -28.48 39.19
N ALA A 56 -6.09 -28.25 40.46
CA ALA A 56 -6.66 -29.29 41.31
C ALA A 56 -8.03 -29.75 40.78
N ALA A 57 -8.89 -28.80 40.39
CA ALA A 57 -10.19 -29.10 39.82
C ALA A 57 -10.07 -29.84 38.48
N ASP A 58 -9.21 -29.37 37.57
CA ASP A 58 -9.11 -29.92 36.21
C ASP A 58 -8.54 -31.34 36.18
N TYR A 59 -7.63 -31.67 37.10
CA TYR A 59 -7.06 -33.01 37.22
C TYR A 59 -7.73 -33.88 38.30
N GLY A 60 -8.81 -33.39 38.91
CA GLY A 60 -9.57 -34.10 39.93
C GLY A 60 -8.75 -34.46 41.18
N LEU A 61 -7.79 -33.60 41.54
CA LEU A 61 -6.94 -33.77 42.71
C LEU A 61 -7.68 -33.26 43.96
N PRO A 62 -7.56 -33.94 45.10
CA PRO A 62 -8.15 -33.48 46.35
C PRO A 62 -7.48 -32.19 46.84
N ASP A 63 -8.26 -31.29 47.43
CA ASP A 63 -7.84 -29.97 47.97
C ASP A 63 -6.75 -30.04 49.05
N VAL A 64 -6.42 -31.23 49.54
CA VAL A 64 -5.44 -31.47 50.60
C VAL A 64 -4.48 -32.59 50.22
N GLY A 65 -3.24 -32.49 50.70
CA GLY A 65 -2.23 -33.53 50.51
C GLY A 65 -1.34 -33.33 49.29
N HIS A 66 -1.48 -32.23 48.55
CA HIS A 66 -0.62 -31.86 47.44
C HIS A 66 0.04 -30.50 47.67
N LEU A 67 1.28 -30.35 47.21
CA LEU A 67 1.97 -29.07 47.11
C LEU A 67 2.17 -28.74 45.64
N TYR A 68 1.70 -27.55 45.23
CA TYR A 68 1.84 -27.02 43.88
C TYR A 68 2.95 -25.97 43.86
N LYS A 69 3.89 -26.09 42.91
CA LYS A 69 4.97 -25.11 42.74
C LYS A 69 5.16 -24.81 41.26
N LEU A 70 5.12 -23.52 40.92
CA LEU A 70 5.39 -23.05 39.57
C LEU A 70 6.88 -23.20 39.25
N GLU A 71 7.21 -23.87 38.16
CA GLU A 71 8.57 -24.05 37.65
C GLU A 71 8.84 -23.17 36.42
N VAL A 72 7.83 -22.98 35.55
CA VAL A 72 7.89 -22.14 34.33
C VAL A 72 6.66 -21.23 34.28
N GLY A 73 6.80 -20.03 33.73
CA GLY A 73 5.72 -19.03 33.63
C GLY A 73 5.88 -17.84 34.58
N ALA A 74 6.91 -17.85 35.44
CA ALA A 74 7.40 -16.62 36.06
C ALA A 74 8.03 -15.73 34.96
N PRO A 75 7.75 -14.42 34.90
CA PRO A 75 7.22 -13.57 35.97
C PRO A 75 5.70 -13.42 36.03
N TYR A 76 4.94 -13.87 35.02
CA TYR A 76 3.54 -13.46 34.83
C TYR A 76 2.53 -14.18 35.73
N LEU A 77 2.85 -15.42 36.12
CA LEU A 77 1.94 -16.31 36.83
C LEU A 77 2.37 -16.55 38.26
N ARG A 78 1.39 -16.79 39.13
CA ARG A 78 1.59 -17.39 40.46
C ARG A 78 0.61 -18.52 40.67
N VAL A 79 1.03 -19.55 41.40
CA VAL A 79 0.16 -20.66 41.81
C VAL A 79 0.00 -20.65 43.33
N ASP A 80 -1.21 -20.86 43.83
CA ASP A 80 -1.43 -21.13 45.24
C ASP A 80 -0.91 -22.55 45.56
N GLY A 81 0.06 -22.62 46.47
CA GLY A 81 0.73 -23.88 46.77
C GLY A 81 -0.14 -24.94 47.43
N LYS A 82 -1.32 -24.58 47.95
CA LYS A 82 -2.25 -25.51 48.59
C LYS A 82 -3.41 -25.88 47.67
N THR A 83 -4.01 -24.89 47.00
CA THR A 83 -5.21 -25.13 46.18
C THR A 83 -4.88 -25.47 44.73
N GLY A 84 -3.68 -25.12 44.24
CA GLY A 84 -3.33 -25.29 42.83
C GLY A 84 -4.01 -24.28 41.91
N ASP A 85 -4.60 -23.23 42.46
CA ASP A 85 -5.20 -22.13 41.71
C ASP A 85 -4.12 -21.23 41.10
N ILE A 86 -4.27 -20.91 39.82
CA ILE A 86 -3.35 -20.05 39.08
C ILE A 86 -3.91 -18.64 39.01
N PHE A 87 -3.06 -17.66 39.31
CA PHE A 87 -3.41 -16.25 39.26
C PHE A 87 -2.39 -15.43 38.47
N THR A 88 -2.83 -14.29 37.95
CA THR A 88 -1.94 -13.24 37.43
C THR A 88 -1.12 -12.59 38.55
N THR A 89 -0.01 -11.96 38.17
CA THR A 89 0.89 -11.22 39.09
C THR A 89 0.83 -9.71 38.83
N GLU A 90 1.71 -8.95 39.47
CA GLU A 90 1.91 -7.51 39.21
C GLU A 90 2.51 -7.23 37.82
N THR A 91 3.17 -8.22 37.20
CA THR A 91 3.60 -8.11 35.81
C THR A 91 2.43 -8.59 34.95
N SER A 92 1.75 -7.66 34.28
CA SER A 92 0.66 -8.01 33.37
C SER A 92 1.17 -8.84 32.20
N ILE A 93 0.27 -9.66 31.67
CA ILE A 93 0.49 -10.39 30.43
C ILE A 93 0.08 -9.41 29.33
N ASP A 94 1.05 -8.95 28.56
CA ASP A 94 0.92 -8.03 27.41
C ASP A 94 1.17 -8.84 26.13
N ARG A 95 0.13 -9.09 25.32
CA ARG A 95 0.20 -9.95 24.14
C ARG A 95 1.17 -9.39 23.10
N GLU A 96 1.23 -8.07 22.91
CA GLU A 96 2.16 -7.41 21.99
C GLU A 96 3.60 -7.41 22.52
N GLY A 97 3.75 -7.39 23.84
CA GLY A 97 5.03 -7.43 24.55
C GLY A 97 5.66 -8.82 24.65
N LEU A 98 4.86 -9.90 24.60
CA LEU A 98 5.33 -11.27 24.72
C LEU A 98 6.19 -11.70 23.53
N ARG A 99 7.40 -12.19 23.81
CA ARG A 99 8.36 -12.64 22.78
C ARG A 99 7.84 -13.86 22.02
N GLU A 100 7.07 -14.68 22.70
CA GLU A 100 6.38 -15.86 22.21
C GLU A 100 5.40 -15.52 21.07
N CYS A 101 4.93 -14.26 21.02
CA CYS A 101 3.87 -13.82 20.12
C CYS A 101 4.32 -12.81 19.05
N GLN A 102 5.56 -12.29 19.12
CA GLN A 102 6.08 -11.25 18.21
C GLN A 102 6.26 -11.65 16.73
N ASN A 103 6.37 -12.94 16.41
CA ASN A 103 6.54 -13.42 15.02
C ASN A 103 5.42 -14.36 14.60
N GLN A 104 4.23 -14.16 15.14
CA GLN A 104 3.06 -14.99 14.84
C GLN A 104 2.45 -14.62 13.49
N ILE A 105 1.99 -15.66 12.78
CA ILE A 105 1.24 -15.51 11.54
C ILE A 105 -0.17 -15.02 11.89
N SER A 106 -0.75 -14.14 11.07
CA SER A 106 -2.13 -13.68 11.23
C SER A 106 -3.10 -14.85 11.47
N GLY A 107 -3.81 -14.79 12.60
CA GLY A 107 -4.78 -15.81 13.01
C GLY A 107 -4.22 -16.95 13.87
N SER A 108 -2.92 -16.98 14.17
CA SER A 108 -2.38 -17.91 15.18
C SER A 108 -2.59 -17.38 16.61
N PRO A 109 -2.94 -18.25 17.58
CA PRO A 109 -3.18 -17.82 18.96
C PRO A 109 -1.86 -17.52 19.68
N CYS A 110 -1.84 -16.48 20.51
CA CYS A 110 -0.73 -16.19 21.42
C CYS A 110 -0.75 -17.16 22.60
N ILE A 111 0.29 -17.99 22.72
CA ILE A 111 0.36 -19.05 23.73
C ILE A 111 1.54 -18.78 24.67
N LEU A 112 1.23 -18.67 25.96
CA LEU A 112 2.20 -18.66 27.05
C LEU A 112 2.24 -20.04 27.71
N GLU A 113 3.38 -20.71 27.68
CA GLU A 113 3.56 -22.02 28.30
C GLU A 113 3.97 -21.89 29.77
N PHE A 114 3.48 -22.80 30.61
CA PHE A 114 3.83 -22.87 32.02
C PHE A 114 3.95 -24.31 32.50
N GLU A 115 4.70 -24.49 33.59
CA GLU A 115 4.92 -25.79 34.20
C GLU A 115 4.71 -25.70 35.71
N VAL A 116 3.97 -26.66 36.27
CA VAL A 116 3.74 -26.78 37.71
C VAL A 116 4.17 -28.15 38.19
N SER A 117 5.03 -28.19 39.21
CA SER A 117 5.36 -29.42 39.92
C SER A 117 4.35 -29.67 41.04
N ILE A 118 3.83 -30.90 41.07
CA ILE A 118 2.83 -31.37 42.04
C ILE A 118 3.47 -32.47 42.89
N THR A 119 3.55 -32.24 44.20
CA THR A 119 4.14 -33.21 45.15
C THR A 119 3.07 -33.74 46.09
N ASP A 120 2.85 -35.06 46.10
CA ASP A 120 1.98 -35.73 47.09
C ASP A 120 2.70 -35.79 48.44
N LEU A 121 2.17 -35.05 49.41
CA LEU A 121 2.69 -34.92 50.77
C LEU A 121 2.33 -36.10 51.67
N VAL A 122 1.34 -36.91 51.30
CA VAL A 122 0.87 -38.07 52.07
C VAL A 122 1.72 -39.29 51.76
N GLN A 123 2.05 -39.50 50.48
CA GLN A 123 2.84 -40.65 50.03
C GLN A 123 4.35 -40.36 49.92
N ASN A 124 4.77 -39.13 50.20
CA ASN A 124 6.13 -38.64 49.94
C ASN A 124 6.59 -38.99 48.52
N GLY A 125 5.66 -38.81 47.57
CA GLY A 125 5.84 -39.18 46.18
C GLY A 125 6.87 -38.29 45.49
N SER A 126 7.49 -38.80 44.42
CA SER A 126 8.31 -37.95 43.56
C SER A 126 7.42 -36.87 42.92
N PRO A 127 7.91 -35.62 42.80
CA PRO A 127 7.16 -34.55 42.15
C PRO A 127 6.76 -34.95 40.72
N ARG A 128 5.49 -34.71 40.37
CA ARG A 128 4.97 -34.87 39.02
C ARG A 128 4.98 -33.51 38.34
N LEU A 129 5.58 -33.40 37.17
CA LEU A 129 5.55 -32.18 36.37
C LEU A 129 4.29 -32.16 35.50
N LEU A 130 3.64 -31.01 35.47
CA LEU A 130 2.45 -30.75 34.69
C LEU A 130 2.71 -29.56 33.77
N GLU A 131 2.59 -29.79 32.47
CA GLU A 131 2.71 -28.77 31.44
C GLU A 131 1.31 -28.22 31.12
N GLY A 132 1.21 -26.90 30.99
CA GLY A 132 -0.01 -26.20 30.65
C GLY A 132 0.25 -25.03 29.71
N GLN A 133 -0.81 -24.55 29.08
CA GLN A 133 -0.79 -23.44 28.15
C GLN A 133 -1.83 -22.39 28.54
N ILE A 134 -1.48 -21.13 28.33
CA ILE A 134 -2.38 -20.00 28.44
C ILE A 134 -2.50 -19.39 27.05
N GLU A 135 -3.70 -19.48 26.46
CA GLU A 135 -4.08 -18.74 25.28
C GLU A 135 -4.45 -17.31 25.71
N VAL A 136 -3.59 -16.36 25.36
CA VAL A 136 -3.77 -14.94 25.66
C VAL A 136 -4.79 -14.37 24.66
N GLN A 137 -5.91 -13.88 25.17
CA GLN A 137 -6.96 -13.26 24.35
C GLN A 137 -6.67 -11.78 24.19
N ASP A 138 -6.62 -11.36 22.94
CA ASP A 138 -6.39 -9.98 22.54
C ASP A 138 -7.52 -9.05 23.04
N ILE A 139 -7.15 -7.87 23.52
CA ILE A 139 -8.07 -6.77 23.82
C ILE A 139 -7.74 -5.56 22.93
N ASN A 140 -8.69 -4.64 22.73
CA ASN A 140 -8.42 -3.42 21.97
C ASN A 140 -7.69 -2.36 22.83
N ASP A 141 -6.39 -2.54 23.06
CA ASP A 141 -5.55 -1.66 23.85
C ASP A 141 -4.45 -0.91 23.07
N ASN A 142 -4.25 -1.21 21.79
CA ASN A 142 -3.45 -0.39 20.90
C ASN A 142 -4.34 0.59 20.12
N THR A 143 -3.80 1.37 19.19
CA THR A 143 -4.58 2.31 18.38
C THR A 143 -3.96 2.29 17.01
N PRO A 144 -4.76 2.29 15.93
CA PRO A 144 -4.20 2.24 14.60
C PRO A 144 -3.53 3.57 14.30
N ASN A 145 -2.28 3.56 13.87
CA ASN A 145 -1.49 4.78 13.64
C ASN A 145 -0.77 4.75 12.30
N PHE A 146 -0.72 5.91 11.64
CA PHE A 146 0.19 6.12 10.52
C PHE A 146 1.61 6.36 11.03
N ALA A 147 2.62 5.95 10.26
CA ALA A 147 4.02 6.18 10.60
C ALA A 147 4.39 7.68 10.73
N SER A 148 3.64 8.56 10.06
CA SER A 148 3.80 10.00 10.12
C SER A 148 2.43 10.68 10.29
N PRO A 149 2.32 11.73 11.13
CA PRO A 149 1.10 12.53 11.25
C PRO A 149 0.82 13.39 10.02
N VAL A 150 1.79 13.51 9.10
CA VAL A 150 1.66 14.20 7.82
C VAL A 150 2.11 13.27 6.69
N ILE A 151 1.23 13.03 5.74
CA ILE A 151 1.45 12.24 4.54
C ILE A 151 1.44 13.20 3.35
N THR A 152 2.43 13.13 2.47
CA THR A 152 2.49 13.98 1.27
C THR A 152 2.39 13.11 0.02
N LEU A 153 1.45 13.43 -0.86
CA LEU A 153 1.32 12.84 -2.19
C LEU A 153 1.60 13.90 -3.24
N ALA A 154 2.41 13.55 -4.23
CA ALA A 154 2.73 14.41 -5.36
C ALA A 154 2.00 13.90 -6.61
N ILE A 155 1.08 14.68 -7.15
CA ILE A 155 0.19 14.27 -8.24
C ILE A 155 0.34 15.26 -9.41
N PRO A 156 0.74 14.84 -10.61
CA PRO A 156 0.76 15.71 -11.80
C PRO A 156 -0.61 16.30 -12.12
N GLU A 157 -0.66 17.57 -12.54
CA GLU A 157 -1.94 18.22 -12.84
C GLU A 157 -2.70 17.57 -14.01
N ASN A 158 -1.97 17.03 -14.99
CA ASN A 158 -2.54 16.34 -16.15
C ASN A 158 -2.95 14.89 -15.86
N THR A 159 -3.02 14.50 -14.59
CA THR A 159 -3.44 13.15 -14.18
C THR A 159 -4.89 12.86 -14.62
N ASN A 160 -5.10 11.70 -15.24
CA ASN A 160 -6.43 11.28 -15.68
C ASN A 160 -7.37 11.01 -14.50
N ILE A 161 -8.64 11.35 -14.65
CA ILE A 161 -9.70 10.95 -13.73
C ILE A 161 -9.74 9.42 -13.61
N GLY A 162 -9.86 8.92 -12.38
CA GLY A 162 -9.82 7.50 -12.03
C GLY A 162 -8.43 6.98 -11.67
N SER A 163 -7.37 7.81 -11.77
CA SER A 163 -6.02 7.42 -11.34
C SER A 163 -5.97 7.21 -9.83
N LEU A 164 -5.25 6.15 -9.41
CA LEU A 164 -5.12 5.72 -8.01
C LEU A 164 -3.71 5.96 -7.49
N PHE A 165 -3.62 6.56 -6.31
CA PHE A 165 -2.36 6.83 -5.61
C PHE A 165 -2.37 6.13 -4.26
N PRO A 166 -1.41 5.23 -3.97
CA PRO A 166 -1.38 4.53 -2.69
C PRO A 166 -1.13 5.50 -1.54
N ILE A 167 -1.90 5.35 -0.46
CA ILE A 167 -1.67 6.03 0.81
C ILE A 167 -0.93 5.04 1.73
N PRO A 168 0.12 5.46 2.47
CA PRO A 168 0.77 4.61 3.46
C PRO A 168 -0.24 3.96 4.40
N LEU A 169 -0.07 2.66 4.67
CA LEU A 169 -0.93 1.95 5.62
C LEU A 169 -0.75 2.52 7.02
N ALA A 170 -1.85 2.53 7.77
CA ALA A 170 -1.78 2.57 9.22
C ALA A 170 -1.50 1.16 9.75
N THR A 171 -0.80 1.09 10.87
CA THR A 171 -0.51 -0.17 11.56
C THR A 171 -1.21 -0.17 12.91
N ASP A 172 -1.81 -1.31 13.24
CA ASP A 172 -2.30 -1.62 14.58
C ASP A 172 -1.54 -2.86 15.08
N ARG A 173 -1.26 -2.91 16.38
CA ARG A 173 -0.57 -4.05 16.98
C ARG A 173 -1.55 -5.11 17.51
N ASP A 174 -2.82 -4.73 17.66
CA ASP A 174 -3.89 -5.63 18.07
C ASP A 174 -4.19 -6.65 16.97
N ALA A 175 -4.73 -7.80 17.37
CA ALA A 175 -5.01 -8.92 16.47
C ALA A 175 -6.48 -9.00 16.04
N GLY A 176 -6.71 -9.58 14.87
CA GLY A 176 -8.04 -9.90 14.37
C GLY A 176 -8.95 -8.66 14.29
N PRO A 177 -10.15 -8.66 14.91
CA PRO A 177 -11.10 -7.56 14.78
C PRO A 177 -10.65 -6.27 15.48
N ASN A 178 -9.68 -6.32 16.40
CA ASN A 178 -9.15 -5.15 17.08
C ASN A 178 -8.08 -4.44 16.24
N GLY A 179 -7.64 -5.02 15.13
CA GLY A 179 -6.76 -4.34 14.17
C GLY A 179 -7.49 -3.35 13.26
N VAL A 180 -6.76 -2.82 12.26
CA VAL A 180 -7.27 -1.82 11.30
C VAL A 180 -8.54 -2.31 10.59
N ALA A 181 -9.65 -1.60 10.79
CA ALA A 181 -10.94 -1.96 10.19
C ALA A 181 -11.37 -1.04 9.05
N SER A 182 -11.10 0.26 9.11
CA SER A 182 -11.59 1.18 8.08
C SER A 182 -10.74 2.45 7.95
N TYR A 183 -10.79 3.03 6.76
CA TYR A 183 -10.23 4.33 6.44
C TYR A 183 -11.36 5.27 6.00
N GLU A 184 -11.23 6.54 6.36
CA GLU A 184 -12.18 7.61 6.03
C GLU A 184 -11.40 8.82 5.55
N LEU A 185 -11.77 9.39 4.40
CA LEU A 185 -11.19 10.61 3.88
C LEU A 185 -12.11 11.78 4.15
N GLN A 186 -11.60 12.76 4.88
CA GLN A 186 -12.29 14.00 5.20
C GLN A 186 -11.63 15.14 4.41
N ALA A 187 -12.44 15.83 3.60
CA ALA A 187 -11.98 16.86 2.69
C ALA A 187 -12.88 18.10 2.80
N GLY A 188 -12.32 19.28 2.54
CA GLY A 188 -13.11 20.50 2.34
C GLY A 188 -13.89 20.47 1.02
N PRO A 189 -14.85 21.38 0.80
CA PRO A 189 -15.75 21.34 -0.36
C PRO A 189 -15.03 21.32 -1.71
N GLU A 190 -13.97 22.12 -1.87
CA GLU A 190 -13.21 22.20 -3.13
C GLU A 190 -12.46 20.90 -3.43
N ALA A 191 -11.99 20.20 -2.40
CA ALA A 191 -11.23 18.97 -2.54
C ALA A 191 -12.12 17.72 -2.62
N GLN A 192 -13.32 17.76 -2.05
CA GLN A 192 -14.26 16.63 -2.02
C GLN A 192 -14.76 16.23 -3.42
N GLU A 193 -14.78 17.16 -4.37
CA GLU A 193 -15.11 16.88 -5.77
C GLU A 193 -13.91 16.37 -6.58
N LEU A 194 -12.68 16.60 -6.09
CA LEU A 194 -11.44 16.27 -6.78
C LEU A 194 -10.81 14.95 -6.31
N PHE A 195 -11.01 14.58 -5.06
CA PHE A 195 -10.39 13.41 -4.45
C PHE A 195 -11.39 12.54 -3.71
N GLY A 196 -11.30 11.23 -3.94
CA GLY A 196 -12.03 10.21 -3.18
C GLY A 196 -11.08 9.20 -2.51
N LEU A 197 -11.66 8.29 -1.75
CA LEU A 197 -10.94 7.17 -1.14
C LEU A 197 -11.44 5.85 -1.71
N GLN A 198 -10.52 5.03 -2.21
CA GLN A 198 -10.75 3.65 -2.54
C GLN A 198 -9.90 2.77 -1.62
N VAL A 199 -10.45 1.66 -1.15
CA VAL A 199 -9.71 0.69 -0.35
C VAL A 199 -9.67 -0.61 -1.12
N ALA A 200 -8.47 -1.07 -1.48
CA ALA A 200 -8.28 -2.39 -2.05
C ALA A 200 -8.29 -3.41 -0.90
N GLU A 201 -9.17 -4.40 -1.00
CA GLU A 201 -9.24 -5.53 -0.07
C GLU A 201 -8.42 -6.69 -0.64
N ASP A 202 -7.11 -6.64 -0.46
CA ASP A 202 -6.25 -7.81 -0.66
C ASP A 202 -6.26 -8.65 0.63
N GLN A 203 -6.18 -9.98 0.51
CA GLN A 203 -6.58 -10.98 1.53
C GLN A 203 -5.97 -10.83 2.94
N GLU A 204 -4.99 -9.94 3.14
CA GLU A 204 -4.29 -9.77 4.41
C GLU A 204 -4.23 -8.31 4.89
N GLU A 205 -4.38 -7.31 4.01
CA GLU A 205 -4.24 -5.89 4.38
C GLU A 205 -5.21 -4.99 3.58
N LYS A 206 -5.81 -4.02 4.28
CA LYS A 206 -6.63 -2.98 3.65
C LYS A 206 -5.74 -1.87 3.13
N GLN A 207 -5.52 -1.82 1.82
CA GLN A 207 -4.65 -0.81 1.19
C GLN A 207 -5.48 0.42 0.79
N PRO A 208 -5.37 1.57 1.50
CA PRO A 208 -6.04 2.80 1.11
C PRO A 208 -5.36 3.43 -0.11
N GLN A 209 -6.15 3.96 -1.03
CA GLN A 209 -5.73 4.64 -2.24
C GLN A 209 -6.55 5.92 -2.43
N LEU A 210 -5.87 7.03 -2.72
CA LEU A 210 -6.51 8.27 -3.14
C LEU A 210 -6.89 8.14 -4.62
N ILE A 211 -8.15 8.37 -4.95
CA ILE A 211 -8.65 8.39 -6.34
C ILE A 211 -8.85 9.83 -6.80
N VAL A 212 -8.32 10.18 -7.98
CA VAL A 212 -8.55 11.48 -8.63
C VAL A 212 -9.91 11.45 -9.33
N MET A 213 -10.81 12.35 -8.96
CA MET A 213 -12.21 12.41 -9.45
C MET A 213 -12.48 13.61 -10.36
N GLY A 214 -11.60 14.60 -10.38
CA GLY A 214 -11.70 15.79 -11.24
C GLY A 214 -10.34 16.22 -11.78
N ASN A 215 -10.36 17.13 -12.75
CA ASN A 215 -9.14 17.70 -13.33
C ASN A 215 -8.41 18.58 -12.31
N LEU A 216 -7.11 18.35 -12.19
CA LEU A 216 -6.21 19.19 -11.41
C LEU A 216 -5.61 20.26 -12.33
N ASP A 217 -5.28 21.40 -11.75
CA ASP A 217 -4.72 22.56 -12.43
C ASP A 217 -3.87 23.31 -11.41
N ARG A 218 -2.54 23.26 -11.59
CA ARG A 218 -1.60 23.84 -10.65
C ARG A 218 -1.65 25.36 -10.70
N GLU A 219 -1.86 25.97 -11.87
CA GLU A 219 -2.05 27.42 -12.01
C GLU A 219 -3.26 27.93 -11.24
N ARG A 220 -4.26 27.08 -11.03
CA ARG A 220 -5.42 27.38 -10.17
C ARG A 220 -5.15 27.11 -8.70
N TRP A 221 -4.73 25.89 -8.35
CA TRP A 221 -4.45 25.45 -6.98
C TRP A 221 -3.36 24.37 -6.96
N ASP A 222 -2.24 24.65 -6.30
CA ASP A 222 -1.07 23.76 -6.27
C ASP A 222 -1.00 22.84 -5.03
N SER A 223 -1.91 23.02 -4.06
CA SER A 223 -1.91 22.25 -2.82
C SER A 223 -3.31 22.05 -2.25
N TYR A 224 -3.60 20.83 -1.79
CA TYR A 224 -4.82 20.48 -1.07
C TYR A 224 -4.49 19.79 0.24
N ASP A 225 -5.08 20.27 1.33
CA ASP A 225 -4.96 19.66 2.66
C ASP A 225 -6.22 18.84 2.96
N LEU A 226 -6.06 17.51 2.97
CA LEU A 226 -7.08 16.53 3.32
C LEU A 226 -6.77 15.93 4.69
N THR A 227 -7.74 15.30 5.33
CA THR A 227 -7.50 14.50 6.55
C THR A 227 -7.87 13.06 6.26
N ILE A 228 -6.92 12.14 6.44
CA ILE A 228 -7.24 10.71 6.43
C ILE A 228 -7.34 10.21 7.86
N LYS A 229 -8.44 9.53 8.17
CA LYS A 229 -8.72 8.91 9.45
C LYS A 229 -8.67 7.39 9.29
N VAL A 230 -8.09 6.72 10.28
CA VAL A 230 -8.10 5.26 10.39
C VAL A 230 -8.80 4.87 11.69
N GLN A 231 -9.54 3.76 11.66
CA GLN A 231 -10.27 3.25 12.81
C GLN A 231 -10.19 1.71 12.86
N ASP A 232 -10.01 1.17 14.06
CA ASP A 232 -10.04 -0.26 14.33
C ASP A 232 -11.48 -0.82 14.39
N GLY A 233 -11.61 -2.14 14.56
CA GLY A 233 -12.90 -2.82 14.67
C GLY A 233 -13.32 -3.15 16.10
N GLY A 234 -12.59 -2.66 17.11
CA GLY A 234 -12.88 -2.94 18.51
C GLY A 234 -14.14 -2.23 19.04
N SER A 235 -14.53 -2.55 20.27
CA SER A 235 -15.69 -1.95 20.93
C SER A 235 -15.35 -1.56 22.39
N PRO A 236 -15.16 -0.26 22.69
CA PRO A 236 -15.24 0.88 21.78
C PRO A 236 -14.11 0.88 20.73
N PRO A 237 -14.35 1.44 19.54
CA PRO A 237 -13.30 1.54 18.53
C PRO A 237 -12.33 2.67 18.87
N ARG A 238 -11.06 2.51 18.50
CA ARG A 238 -10.04 3.56 18.56
C ARG A 238 -9.68 4.01 17.15
N ALA A 239 -9.25 5.26 17.06
CA ALA A 239 -9.01 5.92 15.79
C ALA A 239 -7.89 6.94 15.90
N SER A 240 -7.18 7.15 14.79
CA SER A 240 -6.22 8.24 14.62
C SER A 240 -6.44 8.95 13.28
N SER A 241 -5.77 10.07 13.09
CA SER A 241 -5.87 10.84 11.85
C SER A 241 -4.51 11.44 11.48
N ALA A 242 -4.28 11.58 10.18
CA ALA A 242 -3.11 12.23 9.61
C ALA A 242 -3.54 13.30 8.59
N LEU A 243 -2.75 14.37 8.50
CA LEU A 243 -2.87 15.35 7.43
C LEU A 243 -2.37 14.71 6.14
N LEU A 244 -3.23 14.59 5.14
CA LEU A 244 -2.88 14.13 3.80
C LEU A 244 -2.77 15.34 2.88
N ARG A 245 -1.54 15.80 2.65
CA ARG A 245 -1.24 16.90 1.74
C ARG A 245 -1.04 16.38 0.33
N VAL A 246 -1.84 16.87 -0.60
CA VAL A 246 -1.66 16.63 -2.04
C VAL A 246 -0.99 17.86 -2.64
N THR A 247 0.21 17.69 -3.18
CA THR A 247 0.91 18.71 -3.95
C THR A 247 0.75 18.42 -5.43
N VAL A 248 0.21 19.39 -6.16
CA VAL A 248 0.03 19.28 -7.61
C VAL A 248 1.35 19.60 -8.30
N LEU A 249 1.87 18.66 -9.07
CA LEU A 249 3.11 18.83 -9.82
C LEU A 249 2.86 19.54 -11.14
N ASP A 250 3.77 20.46 -11.46
CA ASP A 250 3.80 21.28 -12.67
C ASP A 250 4.03 20.44 -13.92
N THR A 251 3.23 20.69 -14.94
CA THR A 251 3.39 20.18 -16.29
C THR A 251 3.40 21.35 -17.27
N ASN A 252 4.10 21.21 -18.39
CA ASN A 252 4.20 22.30 -19.36
C ASN A 252 2.96 22.34 -20.28
N ASP A 253 1.81 22.75 -19.74
CA ASP A 253 0.54 22.87 -20.45
C ASP A 253 0.20 24.34 -20.83
N ASN A 254 0.96 25.30 -20.29
CA ASN A 254 0.78 26.73 -20.54
C ASN A 254 1.80 27.27 -21.54
N ALA A 255 1.38 27.44 -22.81
CA ALA A 255 2.22 28.05 -23.84
C ALA A 255 2.49 29.55 -23.56
N PRO A 256 3.71 30.06 -23.84
CA PRO A 256 4.01 31.49 -23.73
C PRO A 256 3.07 32.33 -24.58
N LYS A 257 2.62 33.47 -24.04
CA LYS A 257 1.77 34.44 -24.75
C LYS A 257 2.44 35.81 -24.76
N PHE A 258 2.59 36.39 -25.95
CA PHE A 258 3.00 37.78 -26.10
C PHE A 258 1.89 38.72 -25.58
N GLU A 259 2.24 39.89 -25.05
CA GLU A 259 1.25 40.87 -24.56
C GLU A 259 0.32 41.39 -25.65
N ARG A 260 0.83 41.51 -26.88
CA ARG A 260 0.08 41.93 -28.06
C ARG A 260 0.23 40.89 -29.17
N PRO A 261 -0.81 40.72 -30.01
CA PRO A 261 -0.72 39.85 -31.18
C PRO A 261 0.26 40.40 -32.24
N THR A 262 0.43 41.72 -32.28
CA THR A 262 1.34 42.41 -33.19
C THR A 262 2.10 43.52 -32.46
N TYR A 263 3.33 43.74 -32.91
CA TYR A 263 4.18 44.83 -32.45
C TYR A 263 4.73 45.59 -33.65
N GLU A 264 4.59 46.91 -33.63
CA GLU A 264 5.10 47.81 -34.65
C GLU A 264 6.20 48.69 -34.03
N ALA A 265 7.27 48.90 -34.77
CA ALA A 265 8.39 49.74 -34.37
C ALA A 265 8.88 50.55 -35.58
N GLU A 266 9.25 51.80 -35.35
CA GLU A 266 9.90 52.65 -36.35
C GLU A 266 11.41 52.69 -36.05
N LEU A 267 12.24 52.49 -37.08
CA LEU A 267 13.70 52.51 -36.97
C LEU A 267 14.26 53.49 -38.00
N SER A 268 15.19 54.35 -37.57
CA SER A 268 15.88 55.26 -38.49
C SER A 268 16.91 54.52 -39.34
N GLU A 269 17.00 54.84 -40.63
CA GLU A 269 17.88 54.16 -41.60
C GLU A 269 19.38 54.21 -41.23
N ASN A 270 19.80 55.20 -40.43
CA ASN A 270 21.18 55.40 -39.99
C ASN A 270 21.39 55.08 -38.51
N SER A 271 20.60 54.17 -37.95
CA SER A 271 20.74 53.78 -36.54
C SER A 271 22.08 53.08 -36.27
N PRO A 272 22.82 53.43 -35.21
CA PRO A 272 24.12 52.83 -34.92
C PRO A 272 24.00 51.36 -34.50
N ILE A 273 25.11 50.60 -34.62
CA ILE A 273 25.19 49.22 -34.14
C ILE A 273 24.86 49.17 -32.65
N GLY A 274 23.97 48.26 -32.26
CA GLY A 274 23.48 48.13 -30.88
C GLY A 274 22.27 49.00 -30.54
N HIS A 275 21.71 49.76 -31.50
CA HIS A 275 20.47 50.49 -31.29
C HIS A 275 19.30 49.53 -31.06
N SER A 276 18.65 49.64 -29.90
CA SER A 276 17.49 48.82 -29.55
C SER A 276 16.28 49.24 -30.40
N VAL A 277 15.70 48.30 -31.13
CA VAL A 277 14.56 48.55 -32.03
C VAL A 277 13.24 48.39 -31.29
N ILE A 278 13.02 47.22 -30.70
CA ILE A 278 11.85 46.93 -29.87
C ILE A 278 12.20 45.82 -28.88
N GLN A 279 11.72 45.95 -27.65
CA GLN A 279 11.80 44.90 -26.65
C GLN A 279 10.41 44.32 -26.46
N LEU A 280 10.23 43.04 -26.80
CA LEU A 280 8.97 42.36 -26.60
C LEU A 280 8.88 41.88 -25.15
N PRO A 281 7.87 42.31 -24.37
CA PRO A 281 7.64 41.74 -23.06
C PRO A 281 7.17 40.29 -23.19
N HIS A 282 7.91 39.37 -22.57
CA HIS A 282 7.47 37.99 -22.38
C HIS A 282 6.72 37.94 -21.05
N ARG A 283 5.43 37.60 -21.05
CA ARG A 283 4.73 37.30 -19.79
C ARG A 283 5.26 35.95 -19.31
N ARG A 284 6.09 35.97 -18.26
CA ARG A 284 6.53 34.75 -17.58
C ARG A 284 5.32 34.15 -16.88
N VAL A 285 4.67 33.17 -17.52
CA VAL A 285 3.83 32.22 -16.79
C VAL A 285 4.81 31.42 -15.92
N THR A 286 4.52 31.32 -14.64
CA THR A 286 5.46 30.87 -13.61
C THR A 286 5.69 29.36 -13.71
N PHE A 287 6.64 28.95 -14.55
CA PHE A 287 7.36 27.70 -14.35
C PHE A 287 8.13 27.80 -13.04
N SER A 288 7.95 26.85 -12.11
CA SER A 288 8.98 26.66 -11.09
C SER A 288 10.13 25.95 -11.81
N ALA A 289 11.25 26.64 -12.01
CA ALA A 289 12.41 26.13 -12.71
C ALA A 289 13.18 25.08 -11.88
N THR A 290 12.50 24.02 -11.42
CA THR A 290 13.07 22.98 -10.56
C THR A 290 13.13 21.60 -11.23
N SER A 291 12.64 21.42 -12.47
CA SER A 291 12.74 20.12 -13.17
C SER A 291 13.94 19.97 -14.12
N GLN A 292 14.72 21.03 -14.38
CA GLN A 292 15.94 20.90 -15.19
C GLN A 292 17.18 20.57 -14.34
N ALA A 293 17.29 19.32 -13.89
CA ALA A 293 18.59 18.74 -13.55
C ALA A 293 18.56 17.21 -13.58
N GLN A 294 17.91 16.57 -14.57
CA GLN A 294 18.13 15.15 -14.81
C GLN A 294 17.63 14.74 -16.21
N GLU A 295 18.32 15.22 -17.24
CA GLU A 295 18.29 14.54 -18.53
C GLU A 295 19.73 14.20 -18.92
N LEU A 296 19.99 12.89 -18.94
CA LEU A 296 21.27 12.31 -19.29
C LEU A 296 21.66 12.72 -20.71
N GLN A 297 22.93 13.06 -20.87
CA GLN A 297 23.58 13.30 -22.15
C GLN A 297 23.47 12.06 -23.06
N ASP A 298 22.71 12.19 -24.15
CA ASP A 298 22.93 11.40 -25.36
C ASP A 298 23.59 12.31 -26.41
N PRO A 299 24.90 12.16 -26.69
CA PRO A 299 25.63 12.98 -27.63
C PRO A 299 25.57 12.34 -29.02
N SER A 300 24.41 12.36 -29.66
CA SER A 300 24.35 12.22 -31.11
C SER A 300 23.16 12.99 -31.65
N GLN A 301 23.45 13.95 -32.54
CA GLN A 301 22.57 14.81 -33.38
C GLN A 301 22.95 16.29 -33.23
N HIS A 302 24.22 16.61 -33.55
CA HIS A 302 24.59 17.96 -33.97
C HIS A 302 24.36 18.03 -35.49
N SER A 303 23.29 18.68 -35.92
CA SER A 303 23.16 19.17 -37.30
C SER A 303 23.24 20.69 -37.29
N TYR A 304 24.40 21.15 -37.75
CA TYR A 304 24.77 22.53 -37.99
C TYR A 304 24.12 22.99 -39.31
N TYR A 305 23.35 24.07 -39.30
CA TYR A 305 22.96 24.75 -40.54
C TYR A 305 23.79 26.03 -40.70
N ASP A 306 24.73 25.95 -41.65
CA ASP A 306 25.56 27.00 -42.20
C ASP A 306 24.78 27.73 -43.30
N SER A 307 24.55 29.04 -43.13
CA SER A 307 23.93 29.88 -44.16
C SER A 307 25.03 30.65 -44.91
N GLY A 308 25.62 30.01 -45.91
CA GLY A 308 26.46 30.66 -46.91
C GLY A 308 25.63 31.21 -48.07
N LEU A 309 25.62 32.53 -48.26
CA LEU A 309 25.34 33.15 -49.55
C LEU A 309 26.38 34.22 -49.83
N GLU A 310 27.18 33.97 -50.86
CA GLU A 310 28.18 34.86 -51.44
C GLU A 310 27.55 36.11 -52.06
N GLU A 311 28.30 37.21 -51.96
CA GLU A 311 28.04 38.48 -52.62
C GLU A 311 28.35 38.43 -54.12
N SER A 312 27.53 39.11 -54.92
CA SER A 312 28.00 39.69 -56.19
C SER A 312 27.27 41.00 -56.49
N GLU A 313 28.02 42.10 -56.52
CA GLU A 313 27.58 43.44 -56.89
C GLU A 313 27.38 43.58 -58.41
N THR A 314 26.41 44.42 -58.84
CA THR A 314 26.64 45.70 -59.56
C THR A 314 25.30 46.34 -60.02
N PRO A 315 25.27 47.66 -60.32
CA PRO A 315 24.12 48.52 -60.04
C PRO A 315 23.33 48.96 -61.27
N SER A 316 22.05 49.32 -61.08
CA SER A 316 21.39 50.31 -61.94
C SER A 316 20.18 50.98 -61.26
N SER A 317 20.11 52.29 -61.49
CA SER A 317 19.16 53.30 -61.02
C SER A 317 17.67 53.00 -61.25
N LYS A 318 16.81 53.40 -60.30
CA LYS A 318 15.80 54.49 -60.45
C LYS A 318 14.88 54.58 -59.22
N SER A 319 14.37 55.79 -58.99
CA SER A 319 13.51 56.23 -57.89
C SER A 319 12.13 55.56 -57.89
N SER A 320 11.57 55.29 -56.70
CA SER A 320 10.27 55.81 -56.22
C SER A 320 9.80 55.07 -54.96
N SER A 321 9.27 55.84 -54.00
CA SER A 321 8.33 55.45 -52.93
C SER A 321 8.73 54.29 -52.00
N GLY A 322 9.06 54.64 -50.75
CA GLY A 322 9.24 53.66 -49.67
C GLY A 322 7.95 52.89 -49.35
N PRO A 323 8.02 51.57 -49.09
CA PRO A 323 6.86 50.81 -48.67
C PRO A 323 6.64 50.94 -47.16
N ARG A 324 5.38 51.16 -46.77
CA ARG A 324 4.88 50.82 -45.43
C ARG A 324 5.07 49.31 -45.25
N LEU A 325 5.76 48.88 -44.20
CA LEU A 325 5.73 47.49 -43.77
C LEU A 325 4.31 47.20 -43.25
N GLY A 326 3.59 46.31 -43.94
CA GLY A 326 2.33 45.77 -43.47
C GLY A 326 2.53 44.85 -42.27
N PRO A 327 1.44 44.43 -41.60
CA PRO A 327 1.53 43.52 -40.46
C PRO A 327 2.21 42.21 -40.87
N LEU A 328 3.20 41.77 -40.08
CA LEU A 328 3.77 40.44 -40.19
C LEU A 328 2.70 39.42 -39.81
N ALA A 329 2.20 38.68 -40.80
CA ALA A 329 1.36 37.51 -40.57
C ALA A 329 2.19 36.41 -39.89
N LEU A 330 1.70 35.86 -38.80
CA LEU A 330 2.24 34.64 -38.22
C LEU A 330 1.91 33.46 -39.15
N PRO A 331 2.73 32.39 -39.18
CA PRO A 331 2.39 31.17 -39.90
C PRO A 331 1.07 30.62 -39.35
N GLU A 332 0.14 30.24 -40.23
CA GLU A 332 -0.97 29.38 -39.82
C GLU A 332 -0.41 27.98 -39.55
N ASP A 333 -0.44 27.55 -38.28
CA ASP A 333 -0.17 26.18 -37.91
C ASP A 333 -1.36 25.31 -38.36
N HIS A 334 -1.27 24.78 -39.58
CA HIS A 334 -2.08 23.65 -40.00
C HIS A 334 -1.68 22.42 -39.17
N TYR A 335 -2.53 22.00 -38.24
CA TYR A 335 -2.41 20.70 -37.62
C TYR A 335 -2.94 19.63 -38.59
N GLU A 336 -2.04 18.89 -39.24
CA GLU A 336 -2.39 17.59 -39.81
C GLU A 336 -2.46 16.56 -38.66
N ARG A 337 -3.66 16.03 -38.40
CA ARG A 337 -3.85 14.89 -37.51
C ARG A 337 -3.54 13.62 -38.29
N THR A 338 -2.32 13.09 -38.17
CA THR A 338 -1.98 11.74 -38.66
C THR A 338 -2.70 10.68 -37.83
N THR A 339 -3.50 9.85 -38.49
CA THR A 339 -3.94 8.56 -37.93
C THR A 339 -2.78 7.55 -37.98
N PRO A 340 -2.77 6.50 -37.14
CA PRO A 340 -1.63 5.57 -37.01
C PRO A 340 -1.26 4.74 -38.26
N ASP A 341 -1.95 4.91 -39.39
CA ASP A 341 -1.79 4.08 -40.60
C ASP A 341 -1.62 4.90 -41.91
N GLY A 342 -1.17 6.16 -41.81
CA GLY A 342 -0.54 6.87 -42.94
C GLY A 342 -1.32 6.99 -44.27
N SER A 343 -2.66 6.92 -44.26
CA SER A 343 -3.49 6.98 -45.47
C SER A 343 -4.28 8.30 -45.56
N ILE A 344 -4.20 8.99 -46.71
CA ILE A 344 -4.88 10.26 -47.00
C ILE A 344 -6.33 9.96 -47.44
N GLY A 345 -7.32 10.39 -46.65
CA GLY A 345 -8.75 10.27 -46.98
C GLY A 345 -9.35 11.63 -47.35
N GLU A 346 -10.03 11.71 -48.49
CA GLU A 346 -10.75 12.88 -49.00
C GLU A 346 -11.85 13.35 -48.04
N MET A 347 -12.02 14.67 -47.91
CA MET A 347 -12.99 15.32 -47.04
C MET A 347 -14.27 15.60 -47.84
N GLU A 348 -15.38 14.92 -47.53
CA GLU A 348 -16.71 15.32 -48.00
C GLU A 348 -17.22 16.52 -47.20
N HIS A 349 -17.67 17.55 -47.93
CA HIS A 349 -18.34 18.74 -47.41
C HIS A 349 -19.71 18.39 -46.79
N PRO A 350 -20.07 18.91 -45.60
CA PRO A 350 -21.46 18.96 -45.18
C PRO A 350 -22.15 20.17 -45.82
N GLU A 351 -23.24 19.90 -46.52
CA GLU A 351 -24.15 20.85 -47.13
C GLU A 351 -24.84 21.76 -46.09
N ASN A 352 -25.12 22.99 -46.54
CA ASN A 352 -26.02 23.96 -45.90
C ASN A 352 -27.45 23.39 -45.76
N GLU A 353 -28.08 23.57 -44.59
CA GLU A 353 -29.54 23.71 -44.51
C GLU A 353 -29.95 25.00 -43.78
N PRO A 354 -31.09 25.63 -44.18
CA PRO A 354 -31.37 27.02 -43.89
C PRO A 354 -32.30 27.27 -42.68
N ALA A 355 -32.29 28.52 -42.23
CA ALA A 355 -33.10 29.08 -41.15
C ALA A 355 -34.62 28.91 -41.33
N GLY A 356 -35.31 28.50 -40.26
CA GLY A 356 -36.77 28.38 -40.19
C GLY A 356 -37.37 28.85 -38.85
N ARG A 357 -37.82 30.11 -38.84
CA ARG A 357 -38.98 30.73 -38.17
C ARG A 357 -39.66 30.09 -36.92
N SER A 358 -39.69 30.91 -35.86
CA SER A 358 -40.83 31.34 -35.01
C SER A 358 -41.91 30.34 -34.51
N ARG A 359 -41.96 30.19 -33.17
CA ARG A 359 -43.08 30.11 -32.18
C ARG A 359 -44.55 30.07 -32.68
N PRO A 360 -45.48 29.43 -31.93
CA PRO A 360 -45.82 29.78 -30.52
C PRO A 360 -45.08 29.02 -29.44
#